data_AF-A0A2N3A4K1-F1
#
_entry.id   AF-A0A2N3A4K1-F1
#
_cell.length_a   1.000
_cell.length_b   1.000
_cell.length_c   1.000
_cell.angle_alpha   90.00
_cell.angle_beta   90.00
_cell.angle_gamma   90.00
#
_symmetry.space_group_name_H-M   'P 1'
#
loop_
_entity.id
_entity.type
_entity.pdbx_description
1 polymer ?
#
loop_
_entity_poly.entity_id
_entity_poly.type
_entity_poly.pdbx_seq_one_letter_code
_entity_poly.pdbx_strand_id
1 'polypeptide(L)'
;MKRIAAITGLIILLTTGIGCNRSAKHADGTEVIPRDQMVKIMTDVEMTEASLRFLQSKVNKDSLDKIAHQSFDSLYVFYNITPVQFKRNLEIYQKDLADFEKMMDEVMLAITKAKDSLSNTLEIPTDTLAVVKK
;
A
#
# COMPACT_ATOMS: atom_id res chain seq x y z
N MET A 1 43.31 -8.68 -33.81
CA MET A 1 42.16 -9.29 -33.10
C MET A 1 42.40 -9.33 -31.58
N LYS A 2 42.40 -8.19 -30.87
CA LYS A 2 42.68 -8.11 -29.41
C LYS A 2 41.78 -7.14 -28.64
N ARG A 3 40.73 -6.57 -29.27
CA ARG A 3 39.88 -5.53 -28.65
C ARG A 3 38.49 -5.99 -28.21
N ILE A 4 38.12 -7.25 -28.49
CA ILE A 4 36.78 -7.77 -28.15
C ILE A 4 36.74 -8.40 -26.75
N ALA A 5 37.89 -8.85 -26.22
CA ALA A 5 37.97 -9.52 -24.92
C ALA A 5 37.82 -8.58 -23.70
N ALA A 6 37.90 -7.26 -23.88
CA ALA A 6 37.82 -6.29 -22.78
C ALA A 6 36.38 -5.88 -22.40
N ILE A 7 35.41 -6.11 -23.30
CA ILE A 7 34.02 -5.62 -23.11
C ILE A 7 33.16 -6.66 -22.38
N THR A 8 33.49 -7.94 -22.52
CA THR A 8 32.72 -9.04 -21.91
C THR A 8 33.00 -9.21 -20.40
N GLY A 9 34.08 -8.63 -19.87
CA GLY A 9 34.40 -8.67 -18.44
C GLY A 9 33.66 -7.63 -17.59
N LEU A 10 33.16 -6.54 -18.20
CA LEU A 10 32.54 -5.42 -17.48
C LEU A 10 31.04 -5.65 -17.21
N ILE A 11 30.38 -6.53 -17.97
CA ILE A 11 28.92 -6.77 -17.87
C ILE A 11 28.57 -7.75 -16.74
N ILE A 12 29.51 -8.60 -16.30
CA ILE A 12 29.24 -9.64 -15.29
C ILE A 12 29.23 -9.06 -13.86
N LEU A 13 29.82 -7.89 -13.63
CA LEU A 13 29.94 -7.29 -12.30
C LEU A 13 28.70 -6.49 -11.83
N LEU A 14 27.66 -6.34 -12.66
CA LEU A 14 26.51 -5.45 -12.40
C LEU A 14 25.21 -6.17 -11.98
N THR A 15 25.20 -7.50 -11.83
CA THR A 15 23.96 -8.26 -11.56
C THR A 15 23.79 -8.75 -10.12
N THR A 16 24.76 -8.53 -9.22
CA THR A 16 24.62 -8.86 -7.80
C THR A 16 24.14 -7.66 -7.00
N GLY A 17 22.89 -7.27 -7.21
CA GLY A 17 22.27 -6.20 -6.43
C GLY A 17 20.76 -6.32 -6.44
N ILE A 18 20.19 -6.52 -5.25
CA ILE A 18 18.76 -6.37 -4.93
C ILE A 18 17.89 -7.63 -5.19
N GLY A 19 18.34 -8.76 -4.65
CA GLY A 19 17.41 -9.76 -4.12
C GLY A 19 17.00 -9.35 -2.71
N CYS A 20 16.05 -8.42 -2.58
CA CYS A 20 15.50 -8.02 -1.29
C CYS A 20 14.65 -9.18 -0.76
N ASN A 21 15.29 -10.13 -0.09
CA ASN A 21 14.63 -11.25 0.56
C ASN A 21 13.91 -10.70 1.80
N ARG A 22 12.72 -10.12 1.61
CA ARG A 22 11.78 -9.92 2.71
C ARG A 22 11.26 -11.31 3.07
N SER A 23 12.07 -12.07 3.78
CA SER A 23 11.56 -13.14 4.62
C SER A 23 10.58 -12.45 5.56
N ALA A 24 9.29 -12.63 5.30
CA ALA A 24 8.22 -12.27 6.20
C ALA A 24 8.42 -13.11 7.47
N LYS A 25 9.31 -12.67 8.34
CA LYS A 25 9.26 -13.07 9.75
C LYS A 25 7.90 -12.57 10.21
N HIS A 26 6.99 -13.50 10.53
CA HIS A 26 5.85 -13.16 11.38
C HIS A 26 6.41 -12.34 12.54
N ALA A 27 6.04 -11.06 12.59
CA ALA A 27 6.49 -10.18 13.64
C ALA A 27 6.03 -10.80 14.96
N ASP A 28 6.99 -11.27 15.76
CA ASP A 28 6.74 -11.54 17.17
C ASP A 28 6.09 -10.27 17.73
N GLY A 29 4.88 -10.39 18.29
CA GLY A 29 3.94 -9.29 18.53
C GLY A 29 4.41 -8.19 19.49
N THR A 30 5.71 -8.17 19.81
CA THR A 30 6.44 -7.17 20.57
C THR A 30 7.14 -6.12 19.70
N GLU A 31 7.33 -6.36 18.39
CA GLU A 31 8.05 -5.43 17.53
C GLU A 31 7.21 -4.19 17.16
N VAL A 32 7.83 -3.02 17.30
CA VAL A 32 7.23 -1.74 16.91
C VAL A 32 7.20 -1.65 15.39
N ILE A 33 6.01 -1.50 14.82
CA ILE A 33 5.82 -1.29 13.38
C ILE A 33 6.53 0.02 13.01
N PRO A 34 7.47 0.03 12.04
CA PRO A 34 8.17 1.25 11.63
C PRO A 34 7.20 2.32 11.13
N ARG A 35 7.53 3.60 11.36
CA ARG A 35 6.66 4.75 11.05
C ARG A 35 6.18 4.74 9.59
N ASP A 36 7.11 4.58 8.64
CA ASP A 36 6.79 4.53 7.21
C ASP A 36 5.87 3.37 6.83
N GLN A 37 5.95 2.26 7.56
CA GLN A 37 5.04 1.12 7.40
C GLN A 37 3.68 1.42 8.02
N MET A 38 3.65 2.07 9.19
CA MET A 38 2.41 2.49 9.83
C MET A 38 1.62 3.47 8.96
N VAL A 39 2.28 4.45 8.34
CA VAL A 39 1.65 5.38 7.37
C VAL A 39 0.95 4.60 6.26
N LYS A 40 1.63 3.60 5.66
CA LYS A 40 1.04 2.78 4.59
C LYS A 40 -0.16 1.95 5.07
N ILE A 41 -0.03 1.31 6.24
CA ILE A 41 -1.12 0.54 6.84
C ILE A 41 -2.33 1.45 7.08
N MET A 42 -2.12 2.63 7.68
CA MET A 42 -3.18 3.60 7.96
C MET A 42 -3.82 4.13 6.68
N THR A 43 -3.03 4.42 5.63
CA THR A 43 -3.56 4.76 4.31
C THR A 43 -4.52 3.69 3.79
N ASP A 44 -4.13 2.42 3.84
CA ASP A 44 -4.98 1.33 3.34
C ASP A 44 -6.20 1.08 4.24
N VAL A 45 -6.08 1.28 5.56
CA VAL A 45 -7.20 1.23 6.50
C VAL A 45 -8.24 2.29 6.14
N GLU A 46 -7.82 3.54 5.95
CA GLU A 46 -8.71 4.64 5.57
C GLU A 46 -9.36 4.42 4.21
N MET A 47 -8.61 3.92 3.22
CA MET A 47 -9.16 3.58 1.90
C MET A 47 -10.17 2.41 1.98
N THR A 48 -9.90 1.43 2.84
CA THR A 48 -10.81 0.31 3.11
C THR A 48 -12.09 0.80 3.77
N GLU A 49 -11.98 1.64 4.80
CA GLU A 49 -13.14 2.27 5.45
C GLU A 49 -13.97 3.10 4.47
N ALA A 50 -13.33 3.93 3.65
CA ALA A 50 -14.02 4.73 2.64
C ALA A 50 -14.79 3.84 1.65
N SER A 51 -14.17 2.73 1.23
CA SER A 51 -14.81 1.74 0.35
C SER A 51 -16.01 1.08 1.01
N LEU A 52 -15.91 0.69 2.29
CA LEU A 52 -17.00 0.10 3.05
C LEU A 52 -18.16 1.10 3.25
N ARG A 53 -17.85 2.37 3.55
CA ARG A 53 -18.86 3.44 3.66
C ARG A 53 -19.60 3.67 2.34
N PHE A 54 -18.89 3.60 1.21
CA PHE A 54 -19.53 3.67 -0.11
C PHE A 54 -20.47 2.48 -0.35
N LEU A 55 -20.06 1.27 0.04
CA LEU A 55 -20.85 0.05 -0.09
C LEU A 55 -22.06 0.00 0.85
N GLN A 56 -22.00 0.67 2.00
CA GLN A 56 -23.05 0.63 3.04
C GLN A 56 -24.45 0.98 2.49
N SER A 57 -24.54 1.85 1.48
CA SER A 57 -25.81 2.22 0.83
C SER A 57 -26.30 1.22 -0.24
N LYS A 58 -25.48 0.23 -0.60
CA LYS A 58 -25.66 -0.66 -1.75
C LYS A 58 -25.87 -2.13 -1.37
N VAL A 59 -25.52 -2.50 -0.14
CA VAL A 59 -25.62 -3.88 0.35
C VAL A 59 -26.34 -3.92 1.70
N ASN A 60 -26.91 -5.09 2.03
CA ASN A 60 -27.50 -5.31 3.35
C ASN A 60 -26.41 -5.40 4.45
N LYS A 61 -26.83 -5.28 5.70
CA LYS A 61 -25.93 -5.28 6.86
C LYS A 61 -25.08 -6.55 6.98
N ASP A 62 -25.68 -7.74 6.88
CA ASP A 62 -24.94 -9.01 7.05
C ASP A 62 -23.86 -9.18 5.97
N SER A 63 -24.17 -8.80 4.73
CA SER A 63 -23.21 -8.77 3.63
C SER A 63 -22.11 -7.74 3.87
N LEU A 64 -22.45 -6.53 4.34
CA LEU A 64 -21.48 -5.50 4.66
C LEU A 64 -20.52 -5.96 5.75
N ASP A 65 -21.04 -6.57 6.82
CA ASP A 65 -20.25 -7.08 7.94
C ASP A 65 -19.29 -8.17 7.46
N LYS A 66 -19.74 -9.09 6.59
CA LYS A 66 -18.87 -10.11 5.99
C LYS A 66 -17.76 -9.49 5.13
N ILE A 67 -18.10 -8.52 4.28
CA ILE A 67 -17.13 -7.82 3.43
C ILE A 67 -16.11 -7.09 4.31
N ALA A 68 -16.56 -6.37 5.33
CA ALA A 68 -15.69 -5.63 6.25
C ALA A 68 -14.68 -6.56 6.93
N HIS A 69 -15.12 -7.68 7.51
CA HIS A 69 -14.22 -8.66 8.12
C HIS A 69 -13.17 -9.18 7.11
N GLN A 70 -13.62 -9.59 5.92
CA GLN A 70 -12.71 -10.09 4.88
C GLN A 70 -11.70 -9.04 4.40
N SER A 71 -12.13 -7.79 4.25
CA SER A 71 -11.26 -6.69 3.83
C SER A 71 -10.17 -6.41 4.85
N PHE A 72 -10.52 -6.28 6.14
CA PHE A 72 -9.53 -6.02 7.19
C PHE A 72 -8.62 -7.23 7.44
N ASP A 73 -9.16 -8.46 7.44
CA ASP A 73 -8.34 -9.67 7.56
C ASP A 73 -7.29 -9.73 6.44
N SER A 74 -7.69 -9.46 5.20
CA SER A 74 -6.80 -9.44 4.05
C SER A 74 -5.73 -8.35 4.17
N LEU A 75 -6.11 -7.16 4.65
CA LEU A 75 -5.19 -6.05 4.89
C LEU A 75 -4.11 -6.44 5.92
N TYR A 76 -4.51 -7.00 7.05
CA TYR A 76 -3.55 -7.40 8.10
C TYR A 76 -2.62 -8.52 7.63
N VAL A 77 -3.15 -9.50 6.87
CA VAL A 77 -2.34 -10.55 6.24
C VAL A 77 -1.33 -9.96 5.25
N PHE A 78 -1.74 -9.00 4.41
CA PHE A 78 -0.86 -8.34 3.45
C PHE A 78 0.34 -7.66 4.12
N TYR A 79 0.11 -7.00 5.26
CA TYR A 79 1.16 -6.36 6.05
C TYR A 79 1.89 -7.29 7.01
N ASN A 80 1.49 -8.56 7.10
CA ASN A 80 2.01 -9.56 8.04
C ASN A 80 1.94 -9.09 9.51
N ILE A 81 0.82 -8.49 9.89
CA ILE A 81 0.53 -8.00 11.24
C ILE A 81 -0.79 -8.58 11.75
N THR A 82 -1.02 -8.46 13.06
CA THR A 82 -2.32 -8.78 13.67
C THR A 82 -3.12 -7.51 13.99
N PRO A 83 -4.46 -7.59 14.11
CA PRO A 83 -5.27 -6.45 14.56
C PRO A 83 -4.81 -5.88 15.92
N VAL A 84 -4.42 -6.78 16.84
CA VAL A 84 -3.90 -6.40 18.17
C VAL A 84 -2.57 -5.67 18.06
N GLN A 85 -1.68 -6.12 17.18
CA GLN A 85 -0.40 -5.45 16.94
C GLN A 85 -0.60 -4.07 16.32
N PHE A 86 -1.50 -3.94 15.34
CA PHE A 86 -1.85 -2.64 14.76
C PHE A 86 -2.34 -1.67 15.84
N LYS A 87 -3.36 -2.08 16.62
CA LYS A 87 -3.92 -1.24 17.70
C LYS A 87 -2.87 -0.81 18.71
N ARG A 88 -2.05 -1.75 19.20
CA ARG A 88 -0.96 -1.45 20.15
C ARG A 88 0.03 -0.44 19.58
N ASN A 89 0.42 -0.59 18.32
CA ASN A 89 1.37 0.32 17.69
C ASN A 89 0.77 1.69 17.43
N LEU A 90 -0.50 1.77 17.06
CA LEU A 90 -1.22 3.03 16.94
C LEU A 90 -1.21 3.82 18.27
N GLU A 91 -1.47 3.14 19.38
CA GLU A 91 -1.41 3.74 20.72
C GLU A 91 0.00 4.26 21.09
N ILE A 92 1.07 3.66 20.55
CA ILE A 92 2.44 4.17 20.73
C ILE A 92 2.61 5.51 20.04
N TYR A 93 2.18 5.61 18.77
CA TYR A 93 2.31 6.83 17.99
C TYR A 93 1.43 7.97 18.51
N GLN A 94 0.27 7.64 19.08
CA GLN A 94 -0.63 8.64 19.67
C GLN A 94 -0.11 9.29 20.96
N LYS A 95 1.01 8.83 21.53
CA LYS A 95 1.61 9.44 22.74
C LYS A 95 2.23 10.81 22.47
N ASP A 96 2.75 11.04 21.27
CA ASP A 96 3.24 12.33 20.81
C ASP A 96 2.26 12.87 19.77
N LEU A 97 1.33 13.72 20.21
CA LEU A 97 0.29 14.25 19.33
C LEU A 97 0.85 15.09 18.17
N ALA A 98 1.98 15.78 18.38
CA ALA A 98 2.57 16.62 17.33
C ALA A 98 3.25 15.78 16.24
N ASP A 99 3.88 14.65 16.61
CA ASP A 99 4.39 13.70 15.60
C ASP A 99 3.26 12.91 14.93
N PHE A 100 2.22 12.55 15.70
CA PHE A 100 1.05 11.85 15.18
C PHE A 100 0.29 12.70 14.15
N GLU A 101 0.14 14.01 14.37
CA GLU A 101 -0.46 14.93 13.40
C GLU A 101 0.31 14.92 12.07
N LYS A 102 1.65 15.01 12.12
CA LYS A 102 2.50 14.91 10.92
C LYS A 102 2.34 13.57 10.22
N MET A 103 2.18 12.49 10.98
CA MET A 103 1.91 11.17 10.41
C MET A 103 0.57 11.14 9.67
N MET A 104 -0.47 11.76 10.22
CA MET A 104 -1.77 11.90 9.58
C MET A 104 -1.70 12.75 8.30
N ASP A 105 -0.90 13.83 8.29
CA ASP A 105 -0.66 14.62 7.08
C ASP A 105 -0.03 13.76 5.97
N GLU A 106 0.91 12.88 6.32
CA GLU A 106 1.52 11.95 5.37
C GLU A 106 0.52 10.90 4.86
N VAL A 107 -0.36 10.39 5.72
CA VAL A 107 -1.46 9.50 5.33
C VAL A 107 -2.38 10.21 4.33
N MET A 108 -2.80 11.44 4.61
CA MET A 108 -3.65 12.24 3.72
C MET A 108 -2.98 12.55 2.38
N LEU A 109 -1.68 12.84 2.40
CA LEU A 109 -0.89 13.04 1.19
C LEU A 109 -0.82 11.75 0.36
N ALA A 110 -0.64 10.60 0.99
CA ALA A 110 -0.61 9.30 0.31
C ALA A 110 -1.96 8.97 -0.34
N ILE A 111 -3.08 9.19 0.37
CA ILE A 111 -4.43 9.03 -0.18
C ILE A 111 -4.65 9.96 -1.37
N THR A 112 -4.24 11.22 -1.26
CA THR A 112 -4.37 12.21 -2.35
C THR A 112 -3.60 11.77 -3.59
N LYS A 113 -2.35 11.32 -3.44
CA LYS A 113 -1.56 10.77 -4.55
C LYS A 113 -2.19 9.55 -5.18
N ALA A 114 -2.77 8.65 -4.39
CA ALA A 114 -3.47 7.48 -4.89
C ALA A 114 -4.70 7.88 -5.74
N LYS A 115 -5.50 8.84 -5.23
CA LYS A 115 -6.63 9.42 -5.97
C LYS A 115 -6.21 10.06 -7.29
N ASP A 116 -5.16 10.87 -7.28
CA ASP A 116 -4.68 11.57 -8.47
C ASP A 116 -4.13 10.58 -9.51
N SER A 117 -3.44 9.53 -9.06
CA SER A 117 -2.96 8.45 -9.92
C SER A 117 -4.10 7.71 -10.62
N LEU A 118 -5.22 7.48 -9.93
CA LEU A 118 -6.43 6.90 -10.52
C LEU A 118 -7.07 7.85 -11.53
N SER A 119 -7.19 9.14 -11.21
CA SER A 119 -7.77 10.15 -12.12
C SER A 119 -6.98 10.23 -13.43
N ASN A 120 -5.65 10.33 -13.35
CA ASN A 120 -4.77 10.44 -14.52
C ASN A 120 -4.78 9.16 -15.39
N THR A 121 -5.07 8.00 -14.80
CA THR A 121 -5.16 6.72 -15.54
C THR A 121 -6.49 6.61 -16.31
N LEU A 122 -7.56 7.24 -15.84
CA LEU A 122 -8.88 7.20 -16.46
C LEU A 122 -9.07 8.24 -17.58
N GLU A 123 -8.16 9.21 -17.71
CA GLU A 123 -8.05 10.10 -18.87
C GLU A 123 -7.45 9.38 -20.09
N ILE A 124 -8.10 8.31 -20.56
CA ILE A 124 -7.83 7.78 -21.91
C ILE A 124 -8.42 8.78 -22.92
N PRO A 125 -7.63 9.29 -23.90
CA PRO A 125 -8.11 10.25 -24.88
C PRO A 125 -9.33 9.70 -25.63
N THR A 126 -10.45 10.42 -25.52
CA THR A 126 -11.74 10.11 -26.16
C THR A 126 -11.66 10.01 -27.69
N ASP A 127 -10.55 10.45 -28.29
CA ASP A 127 -10.28 10.38 -29.73
C ASP A 127 -10.08 8.96 -30.28
N THR A 128 -9.85 7.96 -29.42
CA THR A 128 -9.61 6.58 -29.88
C THR A 128 -10.90 5.79 -30.13
N LEU A 129 -12.06 6.29 -29.69
CA LEU A 129 -13.36 5.63 -29.89
C LEU A 129 -14.05 6.01 -31.21
N ALA A 130 -13.52 6.98 -31.96
CA ALA A 130 -14.09 7.41 -33.24
C ALA A 130 -13.72 6.52 -34.45
N VAL A 131 -12.82 5.54 -34.30
CA VAL A 131 -12.32 4.72 -35.42
C VAL A 131 -13.11 3.41 -35.63
N VAL A 132 -14.02 3.04 -34.73
CA VAL A 132 -14.84 1.81 -34.86
C VAL A 132 -16.31 2.13 -35.16
N LYS A 133 -16.54 3.01 -36.13
CA LYS A 133 -17.78 2.99 -36.92
C LYS A 133 -17.44 3.15 -38.40
N LYS A 134 -17.30 2.02 -39.07
CA LYS A 134 -17.41 1.92 -40.53
C LYS A 134 -18.40 0.82 -40.86
#